data_AF-A0A495A2Y8-F1
#
_entry.id   AF-A0A495A2Y8-F1
#
_cell.length_a   1.000
_cell.length_b   1.000
_cell.length_c   1.000
_cell.angle_alpha   90.00
_cell.angle_beta   90.00
_cell.angle_gamma   90.00
#
_symmetry.space_group_name_H-M   'P 1'
#
loop_
_entity.id
_entity.type
_entity.pdbx_description
1 polymer ?
#
loop_
_entity_poly.entity_id
_entity_poly.type
_entity_poly.pdbx_seq_one_letter_code
_entity_poly.pdbx_strand_id
1 'polypeptide(L)'
;MKRFFVSIIIITMVLLVACSTKDSVETQGDATIQEAKLTDFEKQFTDLLDGVSFVHDIEIKNDQVKEISTTVDVYQNGEYKDTVVEFGKGISETEKEETIRTVFLSSMLNKHDEKWMSAVMTNSGSGSGTNTYDSSEIVNLNSSAWGGITDSTPLFIGEKLPIASIVYSNKESIVMLNHFSRDEALEKQTNYEQVYILSVEIR
;
A
#
# COMPACT_ATOMS: atom_id res chain seq x y z
N MET A 1 -9.38 55.95 -30.35
CA MET A 1 -9.73 55.49 -28.98
C MET A 1 -10.54 54.18 -28.94
N LYS A 2 -11.59 53.98 -29.77
CA LYS A 2 -12.38 52.72 -29.78
C LYS A 2 -11.58 51.43 -30.11
N ARG A 3 -10.55 51.51 -30.97
CA ARG A 3 -9.72 50.34 -31.34
C ARG A 3 -8.76 49.89 -30.23
N PHE A 4 -8.36 50.78 -29.33
CA PHE A 4 -7.43 50.47 -28.24
C PHE A 4 -8.13 49.75 -27.07
N PHE A 5 -9.40 50.07 -26.84
CA PHE A 5 -10.24 49.41 -25.83
C PHE A 5 -10.56 47.95 -26.20
N VAL A 6 -10.72 47.64 -27.48
CA VAL A 6 -10.99 46.27 -27.94
C VAL A 6 -9.77 45.36 -27.74
N SER A 7 -8.56 45.88 -27.94
CA SER A 7 -7.32 45.11 -27.74
C SER A 7 -7.05 44.80 -26.26
N ILE A 8 -7.43 45.69 -25.33
CA ILE A 8 -7.29 45.44 -23.88
C ILE A 8 -8.26 44.35 -23.40
N ILE A 9 -9.48 44.29 -23.94
CA ILE A 9 -10.48 43.27 -23.57
C ILE A 9 -10.07 41.87 -24.06
N ILE A 10 -9.43 41.77 -25.23
CA ILE A 10 -8.96 40.48 -25.76
C ILE A 10 -7.76 39.95 -24.96
N ILE A 11 -6.86 40.84 -24.50
CA ILE A 11 -5.70 40.46 -23.67
C ILE A 11 -6.12 40.01 -22.27
N THR A 12 -7.13 40.64 -21.65
CA THR A 12 -7.65 40.17 -20.36
C THR A 12 -8.43 38.86 -20.46
N MET A 13 -9.02 38.55 -21.63
CA MET A 13 -9.72 37.28 -21.84
C MET A 13 -8.78 36.09 -22.01
N VAL A 14 -7.58 36.30 -22.56
CA VAL A 14 -6.55 35.22 -22.69
C VAL A 14 -5.90 34.89 -21.34
N LEU A 15 -5.84 35.84 -20.41
CA LEU A 15 -5.29 35.59 -19.06
C LEU A 15 -6.24 34.79 -18.15
N LEU A 16 -7.53 34.66 -18.50
CA LEU A 16 -8.50 33.89 -17.71
C LEU A 16 -8.49 32.38 -18.03
N VAL A 17 -7.87 31.95 -19.14
CA VAL A 17 -7.76 30.53 -19.53
C VAL A 17 -6.59 29.83 -18.81
N ALA A 18 -5.65 30.59 -18.24
CA ALA A 18 -4.49 30.05 -17.52
C ALA A 18 -4.79 29.68 -16.05
N CYS A 19 -6.02 29.84 -15.57
CA CYS A 19 -6.41 29.51 -14.19
C CYS A 19 -7.64 28.59 -14.10
N SER A 20 -7.95 27.81 -15.14
CA SER A 20 -9.07 26.85 -15.10
C SER A 20 -8.68 25.38 -15.30
N THR A 21 -7.49 24.98 -14.83
CA THR A 21 -7.19 23.56 -14.60
C THR A 21 -6.77 23.36 -13.16
N LYS A 22 -7.76 23.54 -12.28
CA LYS A 22 -7.86 22.82 -11.01
C LYS A 22 -8.96 21.76 -11.11
N ASP A 23 -9.08 21.14 -12.28
CA ASP A 23 -9.48 19.75 -12.30
C ASP A 23 -8.17 18.99 -12.15
N SER A 24 -7.97 18.48 -10.94
CA SER A 24 -7.08 17.36 -10.68
C SER A 24 -7.18 16.40 -11.86
N VAL A 25 -6.11 16.31 -12.64
CA VAL A 25 -5.83 15.07 -13.35
C VAL A 25 -5.56 14.07 -12.23
N GLU A 26 -6.63 13.55 -11.64
CA GLU A 26 -6.62 12.24 -11.02
C GLU A 26 -6.10 11.35 -12.13
N THR A 27 -4.83 10.97 -12.06
CA THR A 27 -4.32 9.85 -12.83
C THR A 27 -5.21 8.67 -12.45
N GLN A 28 -6.23 8.40 -13.26
CA GLN A 28 -7.10 7.24 -13.10
C GLN A 28 -6.20 6.01 -13.18
N GLY A 29 -5.89 5.42 -12.02
CA GLY A 29 -5.21 4.14 -11.95
C GLY A 29 -6.07 3.02 -12.55
N ASP A 30 -5.43 1.94 -12.94
CA ASP A 30 -6.07 0.71 -13.41
C ASP A 30 -6.88 0.02 -12.29
N ALA A 31 -6.55 0.31 -11.04
CA ALA A 31 -7.33 0.02 -9.86
C ALA A 31 -7.13 1.11 -8.80
N THR A 32 -7.87 1.02 -7.70
CA THR A 32 -7.62 1.80 -6.48
C THR A 32 -7.50 0.88 -5.28
N ILE A 33 -6.59 1.20 -4.38
CA ILE A 33 -6.39 0.51 -3.10
C ILE A 33 -6.57 1.49 -1.94
N GLN A 34 -7.20 1.04 -0.86
CA GLN A 34 -7.36 1.81 0.37
C GLN A 34 -7.48 0.87 1.57
N GLU A 35 -7.27 1.40 2.77
CA GLU A 35 -7.54 0.66 4.00
C GLU A 35 -9.01 0.18 4.04
N ALA A 36 -9.20 -1.09 4.36
CA ALA A 36 -10.52 -1.70 4.35
C ALA A 36 -11.37 -1.17 5.50
N LYS A 37 -12.64 -0.87 5.20
CA LYS A 37 -13.61 -0.49 6.23
C LYS A 37 -14.15 -1.73 6.92
N LEU A 38 -13.44 -2.18 7.95
CA LEU A 38 -13.87 -3.31 8.78
C LEU A 38 -15.09 -2.95 9.63
N THR A 39 -16.04 -3.87 9.70
CA THR A 39 -17.13 -3.88 10.68
C THR A 39 -16.58 -4.06 12.10
N ASP A 40 -17.38 -3.73 13.11
CA ASP A 40 -16.96 -3.90 14.51
C ASP A 40 -16.65 -5.36 14.85
N PHE A 41 -17.37 -6.30 14.24
CA PHE A 41 -17.11 -7.73 14.41
C PHE A 41 -15.76 -8.14 13.78
N GLU A 42 -15.48 -7.68 12.55
CA GLU A 42 -14.20 -7.95 11.89
C GLU A 42 -13.02 -7.34 12.67
N LYS A 43 -13.16 -6.11 13.17
CA LYS A 43 -12.14 -5.47 14.01
C LYS A 43 -11.86 -6.25 15.30
N GLN A 44 -12.92 -6.64 16.02
CA GLN A 44 -12.76 -7.46 17.21
C GLN A 44 -12.10 -8.80 16.89
N PHE A 45 -12.41 -9.40 15.74
CA PHE A 45 -11.78 -10.64 15.31
C PHE A 45 -10.29 -10.44 14.99
N THR A 46 -9.92 -9.35 14.30
CA THR A 46 -8.51 -9.04 14.04
C THR A 46 -7.74 -8.72 15.31
N ASP A 47 -8.37 -8.07 16.29
CA ASP A 47 -7.74 -7.75 17.60
C ASP A 47 -7.45 -9.01 18.45
N LEU A 48 -8.11 -10.14 18.15
CA LEU A 48 -7.83 -11.43 18.81
C LEU A 48 -6.63 -12.15 18.20
N LEU A 49 -6.18 -11.75 17.00
CA LEU A 49 -5.00 -12.32 16.38
C LEU A 49 -3.76 -11.74 17.04
N ASP A 50 -2.84 -12.62 17.46
CA ASP A 50 -1.56 -12.17 18.00
C ASP A 50 -0.72 -11.56 16.88
N GLY A 51 -0.38 -10.27 17.00
CA GLY A 51 0.49 -9.53 16.08
C GLY A 51 -0.20 -8.42 15.28
N VAL A 52 0.40 -8.05 14.14
CA VAL A 52 -0.06 -6.90 13.32
C VAL A 52 -0.78 -7.40 12.09
N SER A 53 -1.93 -6.80 11.80
CA SER A 53 -2.71 -7.06 10.58
C SER A 53 -2.91 -5.79 9.76
N PHE A 54 -2.88 -5.95 8.44
CA PHE A 54 -3.22 -4.90 7.48
C PHE A 54 -4.25 -5.44 6.51
N VAL A 55 -5.36 -4.71 6.36
CA VAL A 55 -6.45 -5.11 5.48
C VAL A 55 -6.76 -3.97 4.53
N HIS A 56 -6.69 -4.25 3.23
CA HIS A 56 -6.93 -3.25 2.20
C HIS A 56 -7.93 -3.76 1.17
N ASP A 57 -8.83 -2.89 0.74
CA ASP A 57 -9.80 -3.15 -0.31
C ASP A 57 -9.26 -2.58 -1.64
N ILE A 58 -9.38 -3.37 -2.70
CA ILE A 58 -8.98 -3.07 -4.07
C ILE A 58 -10.23 -3.07 -4.95
N GLU A 59 -10.39 -2.00 -5.73
CA GLU A 59 -11.44 -1.86 -6.75
C GLU A 59 -10.79 -1.79 -8.13
N ILE A 60 -11.03 -2.81 -8.96
CA ILE A 60 -10.50 -2.89 -10.32
C ILE A 60 -11.31 -2.00 -11.26
N LYS A 61 -10.62 -1.21 -12.09
CA LYS A 61 -11.22 -0.32 -13.08
C LYS A 61 -10.86 -0.72 -14.52
N ASN A 62 -9.76 -1.43 -14.70
CA ASN A 62 -9.26 -1.90 -15.98
C ASN A 62 -9.48 -3.41 -16.15
N ASP A 63 -10.15 -3.81 -17.24
CA ASP A 63 -10.44 -5.21 -17.57
C ASP A 63 -9.19 -6.03 -17.93
N GLN A 64 -8.06 -5.38 -18.17
CA GLN A 64 -6.80 -6.05 -18.48
C GLN A 64 -6.13 -6.68 -17.26
N VAL A 65 -6.52 -6.30 -16.04
CA VAL A 65 -6.02 -6.92 -14.80
C VAL A 65 -6.44 -8.39 -14.76
N LYS A 66 -5.50 -9.28 -14.50
CA LYS A 66 -5.66 -10.74 -14.44
C LYS A 66 -5.13 -11.33 -13.16
N GLU A 67 -4.26 -10.64 -12.44
CA GLU A 67 -3.67 -11.13 -11.20
C GLU A 67 -3.48 -9.98 -10.21
N ILE A 68 -3.69 -10.30 -8.93
CA ILE A 68 -3.22 -9.48 -7.81
C ILE A 68 -2.11 -10.26 -7.12
N SER A 69 -0.96 -9.62 -6.98
CA SER A 69 0.18 -10.13 -6.23
C SER A 69 0.41 -9.28 -4.98
N THR A 70 0.72 -9.96 -3.89
CA THR A 70 1.05 -9.38 -2.60
C THR A 70 2.43 -9.85 -2.17
N THR A 71 3.22 -8.95 -1.60
CA THR A 71 4.57 -9.29 -1.12
C THR A 71 4.86 -8.63 0.22
N VAL A 72 5.65 -9.30 1.05
CA VAL A 72 6.29 -8.70 2.22
C VAL A 72 7.79 -8.82 2.05
N ASP A 73 8.45 -7.70 1.84
CA ASP A 73 9.90 -7.63 1.73
C ASP A 73 10.48 -7.20 3.08
N VAL A 74 11.65 -7.74 3.43
CA VAL A 74 12.40 -7.36 4.63
C VAL A 74 13.67 -6.60 4.25
N TYR A 75 13.87 -5.48 4.92
CA TYR A 75 15.03 -4.62 4.80
C TYR A 75 15.74 -4.56 6.15
N GLN A 76 17.07 -4.52 6.12
CA GLN A 76 17.89 -4.29 7.30
C GLN A 76 18.89 -3.19 7.01
N ASN A 77 18.88 -2.15 7.83
CA ASN A 77 19.75 -0.98 7.70
C ASN A 77 19.70 -0.36 6.29
N GLY A 78 18.50 -0.25 5.71
CA GLY A 78 18.28 0.32 4.38
C GLY A 78 18.50 -0.64 3.21
N GLU A 79 18.99 -1.85 3.45
CA GLU A 79 19.27 -2.82 2.39
C GLU A 79 18.19 -3.90 2.34
N TYR A 80 17.68 -4.20 1.14
CA TYR A 80 16.84 -5.38 0.91
C TYR A 80 17.58 -6.65 1.31
N LYS A 81 16.90 -7.54 2.04
CA LYS A 81 17.46 -8.82 2.49
C LYS A 81 16.73 -10.01 1.88
N ASP A 82 15.41 -10.02 1.94
CA ASP A 82 14.61 -11.14 1.47
C ASP A 82 13.15 -10.74 1.20
N THR A 83 12.40 -11.64 0.58
CA THR A 83 10.94 -11.59 0.48
C THR A 83 10.36 -12.68 1.38
N VAL A 84 9.75 -12.25 2.47
CA VAL A 84 9.24 -13.11 3.53
C VAL A 84 8.03 -13.92 3.05
N VAL A 85 7.10 -13.27 2.33
CA VAL A 85 5.98 -13.95 1.69
C VAL A 85 5.68 -13.26 0.37
N GLU A 86 5.44 -14.07 -0.65
CA GLU A 86 4.92 -13.66 -1.95
C GLU A 86 3.72 -14.54 -2.27
N PHE A 87 2.62 -13.92 -2.67
CA PHE A 87 1.41 -14.63 -3.06
C PHE A 87 0.79 -13.95 -4.28
N GLY A 88 0.28 -14.76 -5.21
CA GLY A 88 -0.41 -14.28 -6.41
C GLY A 88 -1.74 -15.01 -6.55
N LYS A 89 -2.80 -14.26 -6.84
CA LYS A 89 -4.13 -14.79 -7.15
C LYS A 89 -4.60 -14.26 -8.49
N GLY A 90 -4.89 -15.18 -9.41
CA GLY A 90 -5.60 -14.86 -10.65
C GLY A 90 -7.01 -14.36 -10.34
N ILE A 91 -7.45 -13.33 -11.06
CA ILE A 91 -8.74 -12.65 -10.91
C ILE A 91 -9.58 -12.93 -12.16
N SER A 92 -10.73 -13.57 -11.96
CA SER A 92 -11.71 -13.82 -13.01
C SER A 92 -12.50 -12.56 -13.37
N GLU A 93 -13.16 -12.53 -14.54
CA GLU A 93 -14.00 -11.41 -14.96
C GLU A 93 -15.11 -11.08 -13.94
N THR A 94 -15.72 -12.09 -13.32
CA THR A 94 -16.75 -11.88 -12.30
C THR A 94 -16.19 -11.26 -11.03
N GLU A 95 -14.95 -11.58 -10.67
CA GLU A 95 -14.30 -11.03 -9.46
C GLU A 95 -13.86 -9.57 -9.63
N LYS A 96 -13.68 -9.09 -10.87
CA LYS A 96 -13.33 -7.69 -11.13
C LYS A 96 -14.46 -6.73 -10.79
N GLU A 97 -15.70 -7.21 -10.80
CA GLU A 97 -16.88 -6.45 -10.41
C GLU A 97 -17.07 -6.41 -8.88
N GLU A 98 -16.29 -7.19 -8.13
CA GLU A 98 -16.34 -7.29 -6.67
C GLU A 98 -15.28 -6.39 -6.02
N THR A 99 -15.49 -6.04 -4.75
CA THR A 99 -14.40 -5.52 -3.91
C THR A 99 -13.46 -6.67 -3.58
N ILE A 100 -12.17 -6.52 -3.93
CA ILE A 100 -11.15 -7.52 -3.67
C ILE A 100 -10.38 -7.12 -2.41
N ARG A 101 -10.33 -7.98 -1.40
CA ARG A 101 -9.66 -7.69 -0.13
C ARG A 101 -8.30 -8.37 -0.06
N THR A 102 -7.27 -7.60 0.24
CA THR A 102 -5.94 -8.12 0.57
C THR A 102 -5.71 -8.05 2.07
N VAL A 103 -5.13 -9.11 2.62
CA VAL A 103 -4.83 -9.22 4.05
C VAL A 103 -3.37 -9.58 4.22
N PHE A 104 -2.69 -8.89 5.13
CA PHE A 104 -1.39 -9.27 5.62
C PHE A 104 -1.49 -9.46 7.13
N LEU A 105 -0.92 -10.55 7.62
CA LEU A 105 -0.87 -10.88 9.04
C LEU A 105 0.54 -11.32 9.41
N SER A 106 1.03 -10.76 10.51
CA SER A 106 2.26 -11.16 11.17
C SER A 106 1.94 -11.63 12.58
N SER A 107 2.57 -12.71 13.03
CA SER A 107 2.41 -13.24 14.39
C SER A 107 3.70 -13.89 14.87
N MET A 108 4.16 -13.58 16.08
CA MET A 108 5.34 -14.23 16.66
C MET A 108 5.00 -15.68 17.06
N LEU A 109 5.71 -16.66 16.50
CA LEU A 109 5.57 -18.06 16.92
C LEU A 109 6.38 -18.36 18.18
N ASN A 110 7.56 -17.77 18.25
CA ASN A 110 8.44 -17.81 19.40
C ASN A 110 9.36 -16.58 19.36
N LYS A 111 10.44 -16.56 20.15
CA LYS A 111 11.36 -15.41 20.19
C LYS A 111 12.12 -15.20 18.88
N HIS A 112 12.31 -16.25 18.09
CA HIS A 112 13.17 -16.26 16.90
C HIS A 112 12.39 -16.40 15.60
N ASP A 113 11.14 -16.86 15.66
CA ASP A 113 10.35 -17.13 14.47
C ASP A 113 9.08 -16.28 14.43
N GLU A 114 8.89 -15.59 13.32
CA GLU A 114 7.66 -14.87 12.98
C GLU A 114 6.94 -15.60 11.84
N LYS A 115 5.63 -15.78 11.97
CA LYS A 115 4.79 -16.30 10.90
C LYS A 115 4.15 -15.14 10.15
N TRP A 116 4.30 -15.17 8.84
CA TRP A 116 3.65 -14.26 7.92
C TRP A 116 2.59 -14.98 7.09
N MET A 117 1.48 -14.30 6.88
CA MET A 117 0.43 -14.71 5.96
C MET A 117 0.05 -13.53 5.08
N SER A 118 -0.11 -13.81 3.78
CA SER A 118 -0.74 -12.88 2.85
C SER A 118 -1.90 -13.58 2.15
N ALA A 119 -3.02 -12.88 1.98
CA ALA A 119 -4.21 -13.42 1.36
C ALA A 119 -4.86 -12.41 0.40
N VAL A 120 -5.51 -12.94 -0.62
CA VAL A 120 -6.39 -12.19 -1.53
C VAL A 120 -7.76 -12.88 -1.53
N MET A 121 -8.79 -12.10 -1.20
CA MET A 121 -10.16 -12.57 -0.95
C MET A 121 -11.16 -11.82 -1.82
N THR A 122 -12.15 -12.53 -2.33
CA THR A 122 -13.31 -12.06 -3.07
C THR A 122 -14.55 -12.72 -2.46
N ASN A 123 -15.76 -12.29 -2.83
CA ASN A 123 -16.99 -12.96 -2.40
C ASN A 123 -17.12 -14.36 -3.00
N SER A 124 -16.50 -14.58 -4.16
CA SER A 124 -16.52 -15.85 -4.89
C SER A 124 -15.38 -16.82 -4.53
N GLY A 125 -14.35 -16.37 -3.80
CA GLY A 125 -13.28 -17.25 -3.33
C GLY A 125 -12.15 -16.55 -2.60
N SER A 126 -11.20 -17.34 -2.08
CA SER A 126 -10.00 -16.80 -1.45
C SER A 126 -8.78 -17.67 -1.74
N GLY A 127 -7.60 -17.07 -1.64
CA GLY A 127 -6.33 -17.77 -1.62
C GLY A 127 -5.34 -17.07 -0.70
N SER A 128 -4.38 -17.82 -0.19
CA SER A 128 -3.35 -17.29 0.71
C SER A 128 -2.02 -18.02 0.56
N GLY A 129 -0.95 -17.30 0.91
CA GLY A 129 0.40 -17.81 1.12
C GLY A 129 0.80 -17.59 2.58
N THR A 130 1.58 -18.53 3.13
CA THR A 130 2.13 -18.40 4.47
C THR A 130 3.59 -18.79 4.48
N ASN A 131 4.39 -18.10 5.27
CA ASN A 131 5.77 -18.49 5.52
C ASN A 131 6.15 -18.24 6.99
N THR A 132 7.20 -18.89 7.44
CA THR A 132 7.86 -18.58 8.71
C THR A 132 9.21 -17.94 8.39
N TYR A 133 9.55 -16.87 9.10
CA TYR A 133 10.78 -16.11 8.91
C TYR A 133 11.56 -16.02 10.21
N ASP A 134 12.90 -16.12 10.11
CA ASP A 134 13.79 -15.93 11.25
C ASP A 134 13.85 -14.43 11.62
N SER A 135 13.20 -14.10 12.72
CA SER A 135 13.11 -12.75 13.29
C SER A 135 14.09 -12.57 14.46
N SER A 136 15.16 -13.35 14.56
CA SER A 136 16.14 -13.27 15.66
C SER A 136 16.75 -11.88 15.82
N GLU A 137 16.90 -11.14 14.73
CA GLU A 137 17.41 -9.75 14.73
C GLU A 137 16.47 -8.78 15.46
N ILE A 138 15.16 -9.07 15.51
CA ILE A 138 14.17 -8.25 16.22
C ILE A 138 14.30 -8.38 17.74
N VAL A 139 14.81 -9.51 18.25
CA VAL A 139 14.86 -9.81 19.70
C VAL A 139 15.60 -8.74 20.51
N ASN A 140 16.56 -8.06 19.88
CA ASN A 140 17.38 -7.03 20.52
C ASN A 140 16.88 -5.60 20.26
N LEU A 141 15.71 -5.46 19.63
CA LEU A 141 15.09 -4.18 19.32
C LEU A 141 14.00 -3.87 20.34
N ASN A 142 13.98 -2.63 20.84
CA ASN A 142 13.11 -2.24 21.96
C ASN A 142 11.89 -1.41 21.53
N SER A 143 11.82 -1.00 20.26
CA SER A 143 10.76 -0.15 19.74
C SER A 143 10.22 -0.69 18.43
N SER A 144 8.90 -0.59 18.24
CA SER A 144 8.24 -0.88 16.97
C SER A 144 7.20 0.17 16.62
N ALA A 145 6.99 0.40 15.33
CA ALA A 145 5.91 1.22 14.80
C ALA A 145 5.43 0.63 13.48
N TRP A 146 4.16 0.86 13.16
CA TRP A 146 3.58 0.39 11.90
C TRP A 146 2.57 1.41 11.38
N GLY A 147 2.31 1.32 10.08
CA GLY A 147 1.44 2.25 9.38
C GLY A 147 1.40 1.93 7.90
N GLY A 148 0.52 2.62 7.19
CA GLY A 148 0.31 2.41 5.76
C GLY A 148 -0.44 3.57 5.13
N ILE A 149 -0.88 3.33 3.89
CA ILE A 149 -1.72 4.28 3.17
C ILE A 149 -3.03 4.48 3.93
N THR A 150 -3.45 5.73 4.09
CA THR A 150 -4.71 6.10 4.75
C THR A 150 -5.76 6.55 3.75
N ASP A 151 -5.32 7.01 2.57
CA ASP A 151 -6.17 7.53 1.52
C ASP A 151 -6.21 6.58 0.33
N SER A 152 -7.28 6.69 -0.46
CA SER A 152 -7.41 5.95 -1.71
C SER A 152 -6.25 6.28 -2.64
N THR A 153 -5.50 5.24 -3.01
CA THR A 153 -4.27 5.35 -3.80
C THR A 153 -4.46 4.61 -5.13
N PRO A 154 -4.12 5.21 -6.28
CA PRO A 154 -4.21 4.53 -7.57
C PRO A 154 -3.14 3.42 -7.67
N LEU A 155 -3.54 2.30 -8.27
CA LEU A 155 -2.66 1.22 -8.69
C LEU A 155 -2.54 1.21 -10.21
N PHE A 156 -1.36 0.88 -10.71
CA PHE A 156 -1.07 0.77 -12.14
C PHE A 156 -0.57 -0.63 -12.47
N ILE A 157 -0.94 -1.15 -13.63
CA ILE A 157 -0.50 -2.48 -14.09
C ILE A 157 1.02 -2.55 -14.18
N GLY A 158 1.60 -3.55 -13.54
CA GLY A 158 3.05 -3.79 -13.47
C GLY A 158 3.80 -2.89 -12.48
N GLU A 159 3.10 -2.05 -11.71
CA GLU A 159 3.69 -1.27 -10.63
C GLU A 159 3.49 -1.96 -9.27
N LYS A 160 4.61 -2.31 -8.64
CA LYS A 160 4.63 -2.76 -7.25
C LYS A 160 4.53 -1.54 -6.33
N LEU A 161 3.39 -1.36 -5.68
CA LEU A 161 3.13 -0.26 -4.76
C LEU A 161 3.32 -0.72 -3.31
N PRO A 162 4.25 -0.13 -2.54
CA PRO A 162 4.28 -0.25 -1.10
C PRO A 162 3.04 0.40 -0.47
N ILE A 163 2.32 -0.34 0.36
CA ILE A 163 1.07 0.11 0.97
C ILE A 163 1.11 0.14 2.50
N ALA A 164 2.03 -0.61 3.11
CA ALA A 164 2.21 -0.60 4.55
C ALA A 164 3.65 -0.96 4.93
N SER A 165 4.01 -0.66 6.17
CA SER A 165 5.29 -1.04 6.73
C SER A 165 5.21 -1.32 8.22
N ILE A 166 6.12 -2.16 8.69
CA ILE A 166 6.42 -2.34 10.11
C ILE A 166 7.90 -2.04 10.29
N VAL A 167 8.22 -1.18 11.25
CA VAL A 167 9.59 -0.77 11.59
C VAL A 167 9.91 -1.26 12.99
N TYR A 168 11.06 -1.91 13.14
CA TYR A 168 11.67 -2.25 14.43
C TYR A 168 13.01 -1.53 14.56
N SER A 169 13.26 -0.93 15.72
CA SER A 169 14.45 -0.10 15.93
C SER A 169 14.83 0.02 17.41
N ASN A 170 16.08 0.38 17.67
CA ASN A 170 16.56 0.87 18.97
C ASN A 170 16.66 2.41 19.01
N LYS A 171 16.28 3.10 17.94
CA LYS A 171 16.22 4.57 17.91
C LYS A 171 15.10 5.09 18.79
N GLU A 172 15.35 6.23 19.44
CA GLU A 172 14.38 6.88 20.34
C GLU A 172 13.09 7.33 19.64
N SER A 173 13.14 7.53 18.32
CA SER A 173 11.99 7.93 17.52
C SER A 173 11.96 7.19 16.19
N ILE A 174 10.78 6.67 15.84
CA ILE A 174 10.50 6.12 14.52
C ILE A 174 9.58 7.10 13.79
N VAL A 175 9.96 7.48 12.57
CA VAL A 175 9.13 8.28 11.68
C VAL A 175 8.49 7.35 10.66
N MET A 176 7.17 7.21 10.74
CA MET A 176 6.37 6.46 9.77
C MET A 176 5.93 7.39 8.64
N LEU A 177 6.04 6.91 7.40
CA LEU A 177 5.50 7.60 6.25
C LEU A 177 4.12 7.02 5.94
N ASN A 178 3.12 7.89 5.86
CA ASN A 178 1.75 7.53 5.47
C ASN A 178 1.54 7.61 3.95
N HIS A 179 2.59 8.00 3.21
CA HIS A 179 2.57 8.08 1.75
C HIS A 179 3.92 7.62 1.20
N PHE A 180 3.89 6.53 0.44
CA PHE A 180 5.06 5.97 -0.24
C PHE A 180 5.24 6.66 -1.60
N SER A 181 5.71 7.92 -1.61
CA SER A 181 6.12 8.56 -2.87
C SER A 181 7.40 7.92 -3.41
N ARG A 182 7.51 7.70 -4.73
CA ARG A 182 8.59 6.92 -5.37
C ARG A 182 10.02 7.23 -4.89
N ASP A 183 10.82 6.16 -4.85
CA ASP A 183 12.26 5.99 -4.55
C ASP A 183 12.81 6.67 -3.29
N GLU A 184 12.69 8.00 -3.14
CA GLU A 184 13.22 8.72 -1.96
C GLU A 184 12.46 8.41 -0.67
N ALA A 185 11.18 8.04 -0.73
CA ALA A 185 10.44 7.65 0.47
C ALA A 185 10.85 6.26 0.97
N LEU A 186 11.14 5.34 0.03
CA LEU A 186 11.51 3.97 0.38
C LEU A 186 12.82 3.96 1.15
N GLU A 187 13.86 4.66 0.65
CA GLU A 187 15.16 4.76 1.33
C GLU A 187 15.01 5.28 2.78
N LYS A 188 14.23 6.35 2.97
CA LYS A 188 13.98 6.92 4.30
C LYS A 188 13.24 5.96 5.23
N GLN A 189 12.31 5.19 4.69
CA GLN A 189 11.47 4.27 5.44
C GLN A 189 12.19 2.98 5.79
N THR A 190 13.14 2.55 4.97
CA THR A 190 13.92 1.33 5.19
C THR A 190 15.18 1.56 6.04
N ASN A 191 15.54 2.81 6.33
CA ASN A 191 16.74 3.15 7.11
C ASN A 191 16.57 2.96 8.63
N TYR A 192 16.18 1.74 9.01
CA TYR A 192 16.12 1.25 10.38
C TYR A 192 16.70 -0.17 10.44
N GLU A 193 16.94 -0.64 11.65
CA GLU A 193 17.57 -1.93 11.92
C GLU A 193 16.82 -3.08 11.26
N GLN A 194 15.49 -3.06 11.31
CA GLN A 194 14.66 -3.97 10.53
C GLN A 194 13.33 -3.32 10.11
N VAL A 195 13.00 -3.47 8.83
CA VAL A 195 11.76 -2.91 8.24
C VAL A 195 11.12 -3.95 7.34
N TYR A 196 9.84 -4.20 7.55
CA TYR A 196 9.00 -4.93 6.60
C TYR A 196 8.26 -3.93 5.72
N ILE A 197 8.29 -4.14 4.41
CA ILE A 197 7.53 -3.38 3.42
C ILE A 197 6.52 -4.31 2.77
N LEU A 198 5.25 -3.97 2.94
CA LEU A 198 4.12 -4.72 2.41
C LEU A 198 3.68 -4.03 1.14
N SER A 199 3.61 -4.78 0.04
CA SER A 199 3.31 -4.24 -1.28
C SER A 199 2.23 -5.04 -2.01
N VAL A 200 1.56 -4.36 -2.92
CA VAL A 200 0.59 -4.93 -3.86
C VAL A 200 1.01 -4.57 -5.28
N GLU A 201 0.85 -5.52 -6.20
CA GLU A 201 1.03 -5.34 -7.63
C GLU A 201 -0.19 -5.93 -8.36
N ILE A 202 -0.67 -5.25 -9.40
CA ILE A 202 -1.69 -5.76 -10.31
C ILE A 202 -1.05 -6.04 -11.68
N ARG A 203 -1.40 -7.17 -12.29
CA ARG A 203 -0.85 -7.63 -13.58
C ARG A 203 -1.94 -8.07 -14.53
#